data_AF-X0V9V5-F1
#
_entry.id   AF-X0V9V5-F1
#
_cell.length_a   1.000
_cell.length_b   1.000
_cell.length_c   1.000
_cell.angle_alpha   90.00
_cell.angle_beta   90.00
_cell.angle_gamma   90.00
#
_symmetry.space_group_name_H-M   'P 1'
#
loop_
_entity.id
_entity.type
_entity.pdbx_description
1 polymer ?
#
loop_
_entity_poly.entity_id
_entity_poly.type
_entity_poly.pdbx_seq_one_letter_code
_entity_poly.pdbx_strand_id
1 'polypeptide(L)'
;LAQMENRVYLVARSRIPEVNVAEIAFEFGGGGHPQAASATVTDKTLIQAEEDLNTFLLSRINFERLAKDMMTSPAIHISPEATIREASDTLTSYNISALMGIDENRTLKGYISRQMVDRAISLGLEMRPVKEYMNVEFYHVGPETTLNMIQDLIIRDKVRILPVLQDSQLIGVITRTDLLNILIERSSTPEFFYDSEGEIPRFVRKKNIANLLKERIPDKIIKLLKDLGEIADGLDFSAYLVGGLVRDVILKRRNLDVDIVIEGDGIKFART
;
A
#
# COMPACT_ATOMS: atom_id res chain seq x y z
N LEU A 1 17.59 -28.94 11.69
CA LEU A 1 17.78 -30.04 10.71
C LEU A 1 18.54 -31.16 11.39
N ALA A 2 18.29 -32.41 11.02
CA ALA A 2 19.05 -33.57 11.50
C ALA A 2 19.26 -34.57 10.36
N GLN A 3 20.48 -35.05 10.16
CA GLN A 3 20.76 -36.10 9.18
C GLN A 3 20.68 -37.47 9.84
N MET A 4 19.93 -38.39 9.24
CA MET A 4 19.89 -39.79 9.62
C MET A 4 20.04 -40.63 8.34
N GLU A 5 21.12 -41.41 8.28
CA GLU A 5 21.51 -42.14 7.07
C GLU A 5 21.60 -41.20 5.84
N ASN A 6 20.84 -41.50 4.79
CA ASN A 6 20.83 -40.78 3.53
C ASN A 6 19.70 -39.73 3.44
N ARG A 7 19.12 -39.33 4.58
CA ARG A 7 17.99 -38.39 4.64
C ARG A 7 18.23 -37.27 5.65
N VAL A 8 17.73 -36.10 5.33
CA VAL A 8 17.74 -34.93 6.22
C VAL A 8 16.31 -34.64 6.68
N TYR A 9 16.12 -34.56 7.98
CA TYR A 9 14.85 -34.25 8.61
C TYR A 9 14.82 -32.78 9.04
N LEU A 10 13.81 -32.04 8.59
CA LEU A 10 13.48 -30.71 9.05
C LEU A 10 12.32 -30.83 10.04
N VAL A 11 12.53 -30.32 11.25
CA VAL A 11 11.47 -30.15 12.25
C VAL A 11 11.50 -28.69 12.67
N ALA A 12 10.39 -27.99 12.50
CA ALA A 12 10.28 -26.56 12.76
C ALA A 12 9.15 -26.29 13.76
N ARG A 13 9.42 -25.39 14.70
CA ARG A 13 8.43 -24.86 15.64
C ARG A 13 8.62 -23.36 15.77
N SER A 14 7.52 -22.63 15.74
CA SER A 14 7.52 -21.19 16.00
C SER A 14 6.74 -20.86 17.27
N ARG A 15 7.30 -19.94 18.04
CA ARG A 15 6.61 -19.27 19.17
C ARG A 15 6.06 -17.90 18.78
N ILE A 16 6.31 -17.48 17.54
CA ILE A 16 6.02 -16.17 16.97
C ILE A 16 4.96 -16.40 15.87
N PRO A 17 3.69 -15.98 16.07
CA PRO A 17 2.60 -16.21 15.12
C PRO A 17 2.89 -15.75 13.68
N GLU A 18 3.78 -14.77 13.53
CA GLU A 18 4.19 -14.15 12.28
C GLU A 18 5.12 -15.05 11.45
N VAL A 19 5.73 -16.07 12.06
CA VAL A 19 6.58 -17.05 11.37
C VAL A 19 5.79 -18.34 11.18
N ASN A 20 5.21 -18.49 9.98
CA ASN A 20 4.48 -19.68 9.60
C ASN A 20 5.45 -20.83 9.24
N VAL A 21 5.65 -21.78 10.16
CA VAL A 21 6.59 -22.89 9.92
C VAL A 21 6.04 -23.97 8.98
N ALA A 22 4.73 -23.97 8.70
CA ALA A 22 4.16 -24.88 7.70
C ALA A 22 4.61 -24.50 6.28
N GLU A 23 4.69 -23.20 5.98
CA GLU A 23 5.22 -22.71 4.70
C GLU A 23 6.70 -23.07 4.53
N ILE A 24 7.49 -22.91 5.59
CA ILE A 24 8.90 -23.32 5.59
C ILE A 24 9.00 -24.82 5.33
N ALA A 25 8.25 -25.66 6.03
CA ALA A 25 8.29 -27.11 5.81
C ALA A 25 7.82 -27.51 4.40
N PHE A 26 6.82 -26.82 3.84
CA PHE A 26 6.28 -27.09 2.52
C PHE A 26 7.34 -26.95 1.42
N GLU A 27 8.19 -25.91 1.48
CA GLU A 27 9.30 -25.71 0.53
C GLU A 27 10.27 -26.91 0.50
N PHE A 28 10.42 -27.60 1.62
CA PHE A 28 11.26 -28.79 1.76
C PHE A 28 10.48 -30.11 1.51
N GLY A 29 9.30 -30.05 0.90
CA GLY A 29 8.45 -31.20 0.60
C GLY A 29 7.68 -31.75 1.81
N GLY A 30 7.50 -30.93 2.85
CA GLY A 30 6.84 -31.27 4.10
C GLY A 30 5.47 -30.60 4.30
N GLY A 31 5.03 -30.59 5.55
CA GLY A 31 3.76 -29.97 5.93
C GLY A 31 3.57 -29.91 7.46
N GLY A 32 2.45 -29.31 7.88
CA GLY A 32 2.10 -29.18 9.29
C GLY A 32 1.21 -27.99 9.59
N HIS A 33 1.27 -27.51 10.83
CA HIS A 33 0.55 -26.33 11.29
C HIS A 33 1.47 -25.09 11.33
N PRO A 34 0.92 -23.87 11.28
CA PRO A 34 1.72 -22.65 11.35
C PRO A 34 2.67 -22.54 12.54
N GLN A 35 2.38 -23.21 13.66
CA GLN A 35 3.26 -23.25 14.85
C GLN A 35 4.19 -24.47 14.91
N ALA A 36 3.91 -25.55 14.17
CA ALA A 36 4.71 -26.77 14.21
C ALA A 36 4.56 -27.58 12.90
N ALA A 37 5.67 -27.86 12.24
CA ALA A 37 5.70 -28.56 10.96
C ALA A 37 6.98 -29.38 10.76
N SER A 38 6.98 -30.28 9.76
CA SER A 38 8.12 -31.12 9.45
C SER A 38 8.24 -31.46 7.97
N ALA A 39 9.46 -31.72 7.51
CA ALA A 39 9.77 -32.17 6.15
C ALA A 39 10.88 -33.22 6.15
N THR A 40 10.92 -34.06 5.11
CA THR A 40 12.01 -35.01 4.87
C THR A 40 12.64 -34.71 3.53
N VAL A 41 13.90 -34.31 3.54
CA VAL A 41 14.69 -33.96 2.37
C VAL A 41 15.55 -35.16 2.00
N THR A 42 15.38 -35.66 0.78
CA THR A 42 16.03 -36.90 0.31
C THR A 42 17.05 -36.68 -0.81
N ASP A 43 17.07 -35.49 -1.39
CA ASP A 43 17.84 -35.12 -2.58
C ASP A 43 19.00 -34.16 -2.28
N LYS A 44 19.18 -33.76 -1.00
CA LYS A 44 20.18 -32.78 -0.58
C LYS A 44 20.98 -33.28 0.61
N THR A 45 22.25 -32.87 0.67
CA THR A 45 23.08 -33.02 1.87
C THR A 45 22.60 -32.09 2.99
N LEU A 46 23.01 -32.36 4.24
CA LEU A 46 22.66 -31.50 5.37
C LEU A 46 23.09 -30.05 5.17
N ILE A 47 24.28 -29.83 4.60
CA ILE A 47 24.84 -28.50 4.34
C ILE A 47 23.99 -27.75 3.30
N GLN A 48 23.65 -28.40 2.18
CA GLN A 48 22.80 -27.80 1.15
C GLN A 48 21.39 -27.50 1.69
N ALA A 49 20.81 -28.40 2.48
CA ALA A 49 19.52 -28.17 3.11
C ALA A 49 19.56 -27.02 4.12
N GLU A 50 20.68 -26.80 4.81
CA GLU A 50 20.89 -25.69 5.73
C GLU A 50 21.08 -24.35 5.00
N GLU A 51 21.85 -24.33 3.90
CA GLU A 51 22.01 -23.15 3.04
C GLU A 51 20.69 -22.72 2.40
N ASP A 52 19.93 -23.67 1.87
CA ASP A 52 18.60 -23.42 1.31
C ASP A 52 17.64 -22.92 2.39
N LEU A 53 17.69 -23.50 3.59
CA LEU A 53 16.84 -23.07 4.71
C LEU A 53 17.18 -21.65 5.12
N ASN A 54 18.46 -21.33 5.29
CA ASN A 54 18.89 -19.97 5.63
C ASN A 54 18.49 -18.96 4.54
N THR A 55 18.66 -19.32 3.26
CA THR A 55 18.24 -18.47 2.13
C THR A 55 16.73 -18.26 2.15
N PHE A 56 15.95 -19.33 2.38
CA PHE A 56 14.50 -19.26 2.47
C PHE A 56 14.04 -18.41 3.65
N LEU A 57 14.62 -18.62 4.83
CA LEU A 57 14.33 -17.86 6.04
C LEU A 57 14.65 -16.38 5.83
N LEU A 58 15.80 -16.04 5.24
CA LEU A 58 16.16 -14.64 4.94
C LEU A 58 15.23 -14.00 3.90
N SER A 59 14.66 -14.78 2.98
CA SER A 59 13.72 -14.27 1.97
C SER A 59 12.27 -14.11 2.47
N ARG A 60 11.90 -14.80 3.57
CA ARG A 60 10.51 -14.85 4.08
C ARG A 60 10.32 -14.28 5.48
N ILE A 61 11.32 -14.38 6.35
CA ILE A 61 11.31 -13.76 7.67
C ILE A 61 11.64 -12.29 7.47
N ASN A 62 10.59 -11.49 7.27
CA ASN A 62 10.70 -10.04 7.33
C ASN A 62 11.20 -9.65 8.71
N PHE A 63 12.37 -9.00 8.77
CA PHE A 63 12.72 -8.13 9.89
C PHE A 63 11.50 -7.26 10.24
N GLU A 64 11.18 -7.14 11.52
CA GLU A 64 10.06 -6.32 11.99
C GLU A 64 10.22 -4.90 11.43
N ARG A 65 9.46 -4.52 10.40
CA ARG A 65 9.45 -3.14 9.94
C ARG A 65 9.03 -2.26 11.12
N LEU A 66 9.83 -1.25 11.39
CA LEU A 66 9.61 -0.33 12.47
C LEU A 66 8.88 0.90 11.96
N ALA A 67 8.29 1.67 12.87
CA ALA A 67 7.59 2.91 12.53
C ALA A 67 8.45 3.85 11.68
N LYS A 68 9.75 3.97 12.01
CA LYS A 68 10.69 4.82 11.25
C LYS A 68 10.91 4.38 9.80
N ASP A 69 10.71 3.10 9.50
CA ASP A 69 10.88 2.53 8.15
C ASP A 69 9.58 2.64 7.32
N MET A 70 8.49 3.06 7.95
CA MET A 70 7.15 3.10 7.38
C MET A 70 6.56 4.51 7.33
N MET A 71 7.04 5.41 8.17
CA MET A 71 6.50 6.76 8.30
C MET A 71 6.86 7.63 7.10
N THR A 72 5.94 8.53 6.76
CA THR A 72 6.29 9.67 5.91
C THR A 72 7.02 10.70 6.75
N SER A 73 8.21 11.10 6.29
CA SER A 73 9.07 12.08 6.96
C SER A 73 9.67 13.07 5.95
N PRO A 74 9.77 14.37 6.29
CA PRO A 74 9.25 15.00 7.50
C PRO A 74 7.71 15.10 7.45
N ALA A 75 7.06 15.09 8.61
CA ALA A 75 5.63 15.32 8.69
C ALA A 75 5.28 16.78 8.36
N ILE A 76 4.33 16.97 7.45
CA ILE A 76 3.81 18.29 7.11
C ILE A 76 2.95 18.78 8.29
N HIS A 77 3.22 20.00 8.74
CA HIS A 77 2.66 20.57 9.95
C HIS A 77 2.13 21.98 9.70
N ILE A 78 1.37 22.48 10.66
CA ILE A 78 0.80 23.82 10.68
C ILE A 78 0.84 24.39 12.09
N SER A 79 0.97 25.71 12.21
CA SER A 79 0.81 26.39 13.50
C SER A 79 -0.64 26.26 13.99
N PRO A 80 -0.89 25.94 15.28
CA PRO A 80 -2.22 25.98 15.87
C PRO A 80 -2.89 27.37 15.78
N GLU A 81 -2.10 28.44 15.64
CA GLU A 81 -2.60 29.82 15.49
C GLU A 81 -2.94 30.18 14.04
N ALA A 82 -2.50 29.38 13.07
CA ALA A 82 -2.85 29.58 11.66
C ALA A 82 -4.35 29.40 11.44
N THR A 83 -4.86 30.02 10.38
CA THR A 83 -6.28 29.99 10.04
C THR A 83 -6.70 28.67 9.39
N ILE A 84 -7.99 28.34 9.47
CA ILE A 84 -8.58 27.21 8.74
C ILE A 84 -8.37 27.35 7.22
N ARG A 85 -8.40 28.58 6.69
CA ARG A 85 -8.09 28.86 5.28
C ARG A 85 -6.68 28.41 4.91
N GLU A 86 -5.67 28.82 5.68
CA GLU A 86 -4.28 28.40 5.45
C GLU A 86 -4.12 26.88 5.56
N ALA A 87 -4.85 26.23 6.48
CA ALA A 87 -4.88 24.78 6.58
C ALA A 87 -5.44 24.13 5.30
N SER A 88 -6.53 24.66 4.75
CA SER A 88 -7.12 24.19 3.50
C SER A 88 -6.19 24.33 2.31
N ASP A 89 -5.53 25.48 2.21
CA ASP A 89 -4.58 25.76 1.14
C ASP A 89 -3.40 24.78 1.23
N THR A 90 -2.83 24.61 2.44
CA THR A 90 -1.73 23.67 2.68
C THR A 90 -2.12 22.23 2.36
N LEU A 91 -3.28 21.76 2.84
CA LEU A 91 -3.78 20.41 2.54
C LEU A 91 -3.87 20.17 1.03
N THR A 92 -4.33 21.19 0.28
CA THR A 92 -4.52 21.13 -1.17
C THR A 92 -3.19 21.17 -1.92
N SER A 93 -2.29 22.09 -1.57
CA SER A 93 -0.97 22.22 -2.20
C SER A 93 -0.12 20.95 -2.06
N TYR A 94 -0.20 20.29 -0.91
CA TYR A 94 0.54 19.05 -0.65
C TYR A 94 -0.24 17.78 -0.98
N ASN A 95 -1.49 17.89 -1.42
CA ASN A 95 -2.40 16.76 -1.67
C ASN A 95 -2.45 15.74 -0.51
N ILE A 96 -2.52 16.25 0.72
CA ILE A 96 -2.57 15.44 1.94
C ILE A 96 -3.94 15.54 2.61
N SER A 97 -4.19 14.61 3.53
CA SER A 97 -5.48 14.44 4.21
C SER A 97 -5.52 15.01 5.63
N ALA A 98 -4.38 15.39 6.19
CA ALA A 98 -4.29 16.00 7.51
C ALA A 98 -2.99 16.78 7.71
N LEU A 99 -3.02 17.68 8.69
CA LEU A 99 -1.88 18.47 9.15
C LEU A 99 -1.65 18.23 10.64
N MET A 100 -0.38 18.21 11.03
CA MET A 100 0.03 18.12 12.42
C MET A 100 0.14 19.52 13.02
N GLY A 101 -0.58 19.80 14.09
CA GLY A 101 -0.55 21.09 14.79
C GLY A 101 0.66 21.18 15.71
N ILE A 102 1.68 21.94 15.32
CA ILE A 102 2.94 22.06 16.08
C ILE A 102 3.12 23.51 16.56
N ASP A 103 3.40 23.68 17.85
CA ASP A 103 3.66 25.00 18.42
C ASP A 103 5.08 25.53 18.10
N GLU A 104 5.38 26.76 18.53
CA GLU A 104 6.69 27.39 18.35
C GLU A 104 7.84 26.60 19.00
N ASN A 105 7.54 25.80 20.03
CA ASN A 105 8.50 24.94 20.73
C ASN A 105 8.69 23.57 20.05
N ARG A 106 8.19 23.40 18.82
CA ARG A 106 8.22 22.14 18.05
C ARG A 106 7.50 20.98 18.75
N THR A 107 6.56 21.30 19.64
CA THR A 107 5.76 20.30 20.35
C THR A 107 4.46 20.06 19.61
N LEU A 108 4.13 18.78 19.42
CA LEU A 108 2.86 18.39 18.82
C LEU A 108 1.69 18.69 19.79
N LYS A 109 0.71 19.50 19.36
CA LYS A 109 -0.48 19.86 20.13
C LYS A 109 -1.76 19.18 19.66
N GLY A 110 -1.76 18.65 18.44
CA GLY A 110 -2.93 18.03 17.87
C GLY A 110 -2.78 17.78 16.39
N TYR A 111 -3.86 17.41 15.73
CA TYR A 111 -3.93 17.30 14.28
C TYR A 111 -5.28 17.77 13.77
N ILE A 112 -5.30 18.26 12.53
CA ILE A 112 -6.54 18.64 11.86
C ILE A 112 -6.64 17.89 10.52
N SER A 113 -7.78 17.24 10.30
CA SER A 113 -8.03 16.50 9.05
C SER A 113 -8.74 17.38 8.01
N ARG A 114 -8.61 17.02 6.73
CA ARG A 114 -9.32 17.66 5.63
C ARG A 114 -10.84 17.71 5.88
N GLN A 115 -11.42 16.64 6.40
CA GLN A 115 -12.85 16.60 6.75
C GLN A 115 -13.23 17.68 7.78
N MET A 116 -12.36 17.96 8.74
CA MET A 116 -12.60 18.98 9.77
C MET A 116 -12.45 20.40 9.20
N VAL A 117 -11.44 20.60 8.35
CA VAL A 117 -11.23 21.85 7.61
C VAL A 117 -12.41 22.16 6.70
N ASP A 118 -12.81 21.23 5.84
CA ASP A 118 -13.94 21.38 4.92
C ASP A 118 -15.25 21.69 5.68
N ARG A 119 -15.44 21.03 6.83
CA ARG A 119 -16.59 21.29 7.70
C ARG A 119 -16.55 22.71 8.29
N ALA A 120 -15.41 23.16 8.79
CA ALA A 120 -15.26 24.52 9.32
C ALA A 120 -15.48 25.59 8.25
N ILE A 121 -14.97 25.38 7.02
CA ILE A 121 -15.21 26.26 5.87
C ILE A 121 -16.70 26.33 5.55
N SER A 122 -17.40 25.18 5.52
CA SER A 122 -18.85 25.15 5.26
C SER A 122 -19.70 25.94 6.27
N LEU A 123 -19.13 26.23 7.45
CA LEU A 123 -19.75 27.01 8.52
C LEU A 123 -19.27 28.48 8.56
N GLY A 124 -18.45 28.91 7.59
CA GLY A 124 -17.91 30.27 7.52
C GLY A 124 -16.79 30.55 8.55
N LEU A 125 -16.10 29.52 9.04
CA LEU A 125 -15.09 29.63 10.10
C LEU A 125 -13.66 29.71 9.54
N GLU A 126 -13.52 30.13 8.29
CA GLU A 126 -12.26 30.10 7.53
C GLU A 126 -11.15 30.93 8.19
N MET A 127 -11.51 32.03 8.86
CA MET A 127 -10.58 32.94 9.54
C MET A 127 -10.32 32.55 11.00
N ARG A 128 -10.96 31.49 11.51
CA ARG A 128 -10.72 31.01 12.87
C ARG A 128 -9.39 30.23 12.93
N PRO A 129 -8.73 30.23 14.09
CA PRO A 129 -7.48 29.49 14.25
C PRO A 129 -7.72 27.97 14.28
N VAL A 130 -6.76 27.21 13.77
CA VAL A 130 -6.77 25.74 13.71
C VAL A 130 -6.96 25.12 15.10
N LYS A 131 -6.35 25.70 16.13
CA LYS A 131 -6.42 25.20 17.52
C LYS A 131 -7.84 25.06 18.07
N GLU A 132 -8.80 25.83 17.57
CA GLU A 132 -10.20 25.77 18.00
C GLU A 132 -10.93 24.54 17.46
N TYR A 133 -10.41 23.91 16.39
CA TYR A 133 -11.08 22.82 15.68
C TYR A 133 -10.24 21.54 15.59
N MET A 134 -8.93 21.61 15.84
CA MET A 134 -8.04 20.45 15.79
C MET A 134 -8.36 19.41 16.88
N ASN A 135 -8.06 18.15 16.62
CA ASN A 135 -8.10 17.12 17.64
C ASN A 135 -6.85 17.20 18.50
N VAL A 136 -7.03 17.43 19.80
CA VAL A 136 -5.96 17.48 20.80
C VAL A 136 -5.67 16.12 21.43
N GLU A 137 -6.60 15.18 21.33
CA GLU A 137 -6.41 13.80 21.75
C GLU A 137 -5.99 12.95 20.54
N PHE A 138 -4.79 12.38 20.63
CA PHE A 138 -4.23 11.55 19.58
C PHE A 138 -3.39 10.42 20.17
N TYR A 139 -3.49 9.25 19.53
CA TYR A 139 -2.55 8.16 19.73
C TYR A 139 -1.24 8.50 19.03
N HIS A 140 -0.12 8.03 19.56
CA HIS A 140 1.20 8.19 18.96
C HIS A 140 2.06 6.94 19.23
N VAL A 141 3.14 6.81 18.48
CA VAL A 141 4.10 5.70 18.61
C VAL A 141 5.54 6.21 18.56
N GLY A 142 6.48 5.40 19.05
CA GLY A 142 7.92 5.66 18.89
C GLY A 142 8.47 5.11 17.58
N PRO A 143 9.67 5.55 17.14
CA PRO A 143 10.30 5.11 15.88
C PRO A 143 10.56 3.59 15.82
N GLU A 144 10.77 2.95 16.97
CA GLU A 144 11.03 1.51 17.08
C GLU A 144 9.74 0.68 17.26
N THR A 145 8.57 1.28 17.11
CA THR A 145 7.30 0.54 17.25
C THR A 145 7.10 -0.39 16.06
N THR A 146 6.75 -1.64 16.32
CA THR A 146 6.65 -2.67 15.30
C THR A 146 5.39 -2.51 14.43
N LEU A 147 5.47 -3.00 13.20
CA LEU A 147 4.35 -3.06 12.26
C LEU A 147 3.09 -3.71 12.86
N ASN A 148 3.21 -4.74 13.69
CA ASN A 148 2.05 -5.42 14.27
C ASN A 148 1.31 -4.54 15.28
N MET A 149 2.05 -3.84 16.15
CA MET A 149 1.46 -2.86 17.07
C MET A 149 0.80 -1.71 16.31
N ILE A 150 1.42 -1.24 15.23
CA ILE A 150 0.84 -0.21 14.35
C ILE A 150 -0.45 -0.71 13.70
N GLN A 151 -0.48 -1.97 13.23
CA GLN A 151 -1.69 -2.59 12.66
C GLN A 151 -2.83 -2.65 13.68
N ASP A 152 -2.55 -3.07 14.91
CA ASP A 152 -3.57 -3.14 15.96
C ASP A 152 -4.16 -1.75 16.24
N LEU A 153 -3.32 -0.71 16.39
CA LEU A 153 -3.78 0.67 16.59
C LEU A 153 -4.65 1.17 15.42
N ILE A 154 -4.18 0.96 14.18
CA ILE A 154 -4.86 1.52 12.99
C ILE A 154 -6.16 0.76 12.66
N ILE A 155 -6.15 -0.57 12.78
CA ILE A 155 -7.24 -1.45 12.37
C ILE A 155 -8.23 -1.65 13.51
N ARG A 156 -7.76 -2.12 14.68
CA ARG A 156 -8.64 -2.44 15.83
C ARG A 156 -9.13 -1.18 16.52
N ASP A 157 -8.22 -0.29 16.89
CA ASP A 157 -8.55 0.95 17.61
C ASP A 157 -9.03 2.06 16.68
N LYS A 158 -9.11 1.75 15.38
CA LYS A 158 -9.60 2.61 14.31
C LYS A 158 -8.86 3.94 14.19
N VAL A 159 -7.61 3.98 14.62
CA VAL A 159 -6.76 5.16 14.48
C VAL A 159 -6.54 5.45 12.99
N ARG A 160 -6.74 6.70 12.57
CA ARG A 160 -6.59 7.12 11.17
C ARG A 160 -5.20 7.65 10.85
N ILE A 161 -4.60 8.30 11.84
CA ILE A 161 -3.32 9.02 11.78
C ILE A 161 -2.56 8.67 13.04
N LEU A 162 -1.32 8.25 12.87
CA LEU A 162 -0.44 7.85 13.95
C LEU A 162 0.87 8.64 13.85
N PRO A 163 1.00 9.73 14.62
CA PRO A 163 2.23 10.49 14.71
C PRO A 163 3.34 9.63 15.32
N VAL A 164 4.53 9.74 14.75
CA VAL A 164 5.74 9.08 15.26
C VAL A 164 6.55 10.13 16.00
N LEU A 165 6.72 9.92 17.31
CA LEU A 165 7.43 10.83 18.19
C LEU A 165 8.76 10.22 18.65
N GLN A 166 9.82 11.02 18.64
CA GLN A 166 11.09 10.72 19.28
C GLN A 166 11.41 11.86 20.24
N ASP A 167 11.65 11.54 21.52
CA ASP A 167 11.91 12.53 22.57
C ASP A 167 10.86 13.67 22.62
N SER A 168 9.59 13.31 22.44
CA SER A 168 8.42 14.22 22.35
C SER A 168 8.36 15.13 21.10
N GLN A 169 9.30 14.97 20.16
CA GLN A 169 9.30 15.69 18.89
C GLN A 169 8.69 14.83 17.78
N LEU A 170 7.87 15.46 16.93
CA LEU A 170 7.32 14.81 15.76
C LEU A 170 8.40 14.59 14.69
N ILE A 171 8.65 13.33 14.35
CA ILE A 171 9.63 12.96 13.32
C ILE A 171 8.98 12.39 12.04
N GLY A 172 7.72 11.98 12.12
CA GLY A 172 6.97 11.47 10.97
C GLY A 172 5.53 11.14 11.30
N VAL A 173 4.80 10.66 10.30
CA VAL A 173 3.40 10.26 10.42
C VAL A 173 3.14 8.97 9.65
N ILE A 174 2.32 8.10 10.21
CA ILE A 174 1.81 6.90 9.55
C ILE A 174 0.29 7.02 9.42
N THR A 175 -0.21 6.88 8.21
CA THR A 175 -1.65 6.87 7.93
C THR A 175 -2.14 5.47 7.54
N ARG A 176 -3.47 5.30 7.51
CA ARG A 176 -4.10 4.08 6.98
C ARG A 176 -3.66 3.75 5.56
N THR A 177 -3.51 4.78 4.72
CA THR A 177 -3.07 4.61 3.33
C THR A 177 -1.65 4.07 3.28
N ASP A 178 -0.75 4.61 4.11
CA ASP A 178 0.64 4.15 4.19
C ASP A 178 0.69 2.69 4.63
N LEU A 179 -0.07 2.33 5.68
CA LEU A 179 -0.17 0.94 6.12
C LEU A 179 -0.68 0.01 5.00
N LEU A 180 -1.73 0.41 4.27
CA LEU A 180 -2.26 -0.39 3.17
C LEU A 180 -1.25 -0.56 2.03
N ASN A 181 -0.55 0.50 1.65
CA ASN A 181 0.50 0.44 0.63
C ASN A 181 1.60 -0.54 1.03
N ILE A 182 2.05 -0.48 2.30
CA ILE A 182 3.07 -1.38 2.85
C ILE A 182 2.57 -2.84 2.89
N LEU A 183 1.31 -3.08 3.26
CA LEU A 183 0.73 -4.42 3.26
C LEU A 183 0.57 -4.98 1.83
N ILE A 184 0.25 -4.13 0.85
CA ILE A 184 0.17 -4.54 -0.57
C ILE A 184 1.57 -4.87 -1.10
N GLU A 185 2.59 -4.06 -0.77
CA GLU A 185 3.99 -4.40 -1.08
C GLU A 185 4.37 -5.77 -0.52
N ARG A 186 3.97 -6.10 0.72
CA ARG A 186 4.19 -7.43 1.33
C ARG A 186 3.45 -8.57 0.62
N SER A 187 2.27 -8.30 0.06
CA SER A 187 1.50 -9.29 -0.71
C SER A 187 2.10 -9.59 -2.09
N SER A 188 3.18 -8.90 -2.47
CA SER A 188 4.12 -9.35 -3.51
C SER A 188 4.95 -10.55 -3.03
N THR A 189 4.35 -11.45 -2.26
CA THR A 189 4.75 -12.84 -2.23
C THR A 189 4.58 -13.40 -3.64
N PRO A 190 5.57 -14.11 -4.22
CA PRO A 190 5.43 -14.65 -5.56
C PRO A 190 4.14 -15.49 -5.65
N GLU A 191 3.35 -15.25 -6.69
CA GLU A 191 2.00 -15.75 -6.98
C GLU A 191 1.92 -17.31 -7.13
N PHE A 192 2.68 -18.10 -6.34
CA PHE A 192 2.84 -19.56 -6.52
C PHE A 192 1.76 -20.44 -5.92
N PHE A 193 0.71 -19.89 -5.32
CA PHE A 193 -0.39 -20.71 -4.80
C PHE A 193 -1.72 -20.14 -5.24
N TYR A 194 -2.15 -20.51 -6.45
CA TYR A 194 -3.46 -21.10 -6.75
C TYR A 194 -3.39 -21.77 -8.14
N ASP A 195 -3.98 -22.95 -8.21
CA ASP A 195 -3.76 -24.03 -9.18
C ASP A 195 -4.01 -23.73 -10.67
N SER A 196 -3.33 -24.59 -11.46
CA SER A 196 -3.69 -25.11 -12.80
C SER A 196 -3.37 -24.28 -14.04
N GLU A 197 -2.48 -24.89 -14.83
CA GLU A 197 -2.27 -24.79 -16.28
C GLU A 197 -2.29 -23.40 -16.94
N GLY A 198 -1.10 -23.00 -17.38
CA GLY A 198 -0.91 -21.94 -18.37
C GLY A 198 -0.27 -20.70 -17.78
N GLU A 199 1.02 -20.55 -18.05
CA GLU A 199 1.88 -19.35 -18.03
C GLU A 199 1.14 -18.02 -17.78
N ILE A 200 1.63 -17.04 -16.98
CA ILE A 200 2.82 -16.18 -17.21
C ILE A 200 3.16 -15.28 -15.95
N PRO A 201 4.38 -14.71 -15.80
CA PRO A 201 5.00 -14.10 -14.59
C PRO A 201 4.86 -12.56 -14.49
N ARG A 202 5.32 -11.93 -13.39
CA ARG A 202 5.43 -10.45 -13.27
C ARG A 202 6.81 -9.97 -12.76
N PHE A 203 7.72 -9.37 -13.57
CA PHE A 203 7.76 -7.92 -13.87
C PHE A 203 6.38 -7.32 -13.89
N VAL A 204 6.02 -6.31 -13.09
CA VAL A 204 4.66 -5.71 -13.02
C VAL A 204 4.03 -5.69 -14.41
N ARG A 205 3.34 -6.79 -14.77
CA ARG A 205 2.86 -6.94 -16.12
C ARG A 205 1.67 -6.04 -16.07
N LYS A 206 1.74 -4.95 -16.84
CA LYS A 206 0.56 -4.32 -17.43
C LYS A 206 -0.28 -5.50 -17.91
N LYS A 207 -1.29 -5.88 -17.13
CA LYS A 207 -2.15 -7.01 -17.48
C LYS A 207 -2.78 -6.55 -18.78
N ASN A 208 -2.45 -7.22 -19.88
CA ASN A 208 -3.01 -6.85 -21.16
C ASN A 208 -4.50 -7.20 -21.11
N ILE A 209 -5.33 -6.20 -20.87
CA ILE A 209 -6.78 -6.34 -20.79
C ILE A 209 -7.44 -6.19 -22.16
N ALA A 210 -6.68 -6.16 -23.27
CA ALA A 210 -7.25 -5.97 -24.61
C ALA A 210 -8.25 -7.07 -24.98
N ASN A 211 -8.00 -8.32 -24.57
CA ASN A 211 -8.95 -9.42 -24.78
C ASN A 211 -10.23 -9.21 -23.96
N LEU A 212 -10.10 -8.75 -22.72
CA LEU A 212 -11.24 -8.45 -21.85
C LEU A 212 -12.08 -7.27 -22.38
N LEU A 213 -11.42 -6.26 -22.97
CA LEU A 213 -12.10 -5.16 -23.65
C LEU A 213 -12.81 -5.65 -24.92
N LYS A 214 -12.16 -6.50 -25.74
CA LYS A 214 -12.76 -7.12 -26.93
C LYS A 214 -14.00 -7.96 -26.66
N GLU A 215 -14.01 -8.69 -25.56
CA GLU A 215 -15.15 -9.53 -25.19
C GLU A 215 -16.33 -8.73 -24.63
N ARG A 216 -16.10 -7.53 -24.10
CA ARG A 216 -17.07 -6.81 -23.26
C ARG A 216 -17.55 -5.48 -23.81
N ILE A 217 -16.78 -4.89 -24.72
CA ILE A 217 -17.07 -3.62 -25.35
C ILE A 217 -17.43 -3.87 -26.82
N PRO A 218 -18.45 -3.19 -27.38
CA PRO A 218 -18.76 -3.28 -28.81
C PRO A 218 -17.56 -2.93 -29.71
N ASP A 219 -17.41 -3.63 -30.84
CA ASP A 219 -16.33 -3.42 -31.82
C ASP A 219 -16.20 -1.95 -32.27
N LYS A 220 -17.33 -1.24 -32.35
CA LYS A 220 -17.35 0.20 -32.70
C LYS A 220 -16.57 1.06 -31.70
N ILE A 221 -16.68 0.78 -30.40
CA ILE A 221 -15.97 1.54 -29.35
C ILE A 221 -14.50 1.10 -29.32
N ILE A 222 -14.21 -0.17 -29.55
CA ILE A 222 -12.81 -0.66 -29.65
C ILE A 222 -12.08 0.03 -30.79
N LYS A 223 -12.75 0.19 -31.93
CA LYS A 223 -12.20 0.93 -33.07
C LYS A 223 -11.93 2.39 -32.69
N LEU A 224 -12.89 3.05 -32.06
CA LEU A 224 -12.72 4.43 -31.57
C LEU A 224 -11.53 4.57 -30.61
N LEU A 225 -11.36 3.65 -29.66
CA LEU A 225 -10.23 3.67 -28.72
C LEU A 225 -8.88 3.50 -29.43
N LYS A 226 -8.83 2.71 -30.51
CA LYS A 226 -7.62 2.58 -31.33
C LYS A 226 -7.33 3.85 -32.11
N ASP A 227 -8.35 4.41 -32.77
CA ASP A 227 -8.22 5.65 -33.55
C ASP A 227 -7.70 6.80 -32.65
N LEU A 228 -8.23 6.91 -31.42
CA LEU A 228 -7.76 7.89 -30.43
C LEU A 228 -6.31 7.65 -29.98
N GLY A 229 -5.91 6.38 -29.83
CA GLY A 229 -4.52 6.02 -29.53
C GLY A 229 -3.57 6.41 -30.65
N GLU A 230 -3.92 6.12 -31.90
CA GLU A 230 -3.10 6.48 -33.08
C GLU A 230 -2.95 8.00 -33.25
N ILE A 231 -4.02 8.76 -32.98
CA ILE A 231 -3.97 10.24 -32.99
C ILE A 231 -3.06 10.76 -31.87
N ALA A 232 -3.12 10.15 -30.67
CA ALA A 232 -2.30 10.56 -29.54
C ALA A 232 -0.82 10.30 -29.81
N ASP A 233 -0.49 9.11 -30.31
CA ASP A 233 0.87 8.72 -30.69
C ASP A 233 1.42 9.66 -31.78
N GLY A 234 0.59 10.07 -32.75
CA GLY A 234 0.97 11.04 -33.78
C GLY A 234 1.24 12.46 -33.28
N LEU A 235 0.74 12.81 -32.09
CA LEU A 235 0.93 14.09 -31.43
C LEU A 235 1.97 14.05 -30.29
N ASP A 236 2.62 12.90 -30.07
CA ASP A 236 3.51 12.61 -28.92
C ASP A 236 2.80 12.80 -27.56
N PHE A 237 1.50 12.49 -27.52
CA PHE A 237 0.67 12.51 -26.31
C PHE A 237 0.38 11.09 -25.84
N SER A 238 0.02 10.96 -24.57
CA SER A 238 -0.45 9.68 -24.04
C SER A 238 -1.95 9.73 -23.78
N ALA A 239 -2.70 8.76 -24.31
CA ALA A 239 -4.14 8.63 -24.09
C ALA A 239 -4.46 7.45 -23.16
N TYR A 240 -5.30 7.70 -22.16
CA TYR A 240 -5.65 6.74 -21.12
C TYR A 240 -7.17 6.60 -21.00
N LEU A 241 -7.65 5.36 -21.06
CA LEU A 241 -9.01 5.03 -20.66
C LEU A 241 -9.11 5.11 -19.13
N VAL A 242 -10.03 5.92 -18.61
CA VAL A 242 -10.24 6.11 -17.18
C VAL A 242 -11.71 5.95 -16.81
N GLY A 243 -12.04 6.19 -15.54
CA GLY A 243 -13.44 6.26 -15.11
C GLY A 243 -14.13 4.91 -14.89
N GLY A 244 -15.46 4.96 -14.89
CA GLY A 244 -16.32 3.83 -14.48
C GLY A 244 -16.17 2.60 -15.38
N LEU A 245 -15.90 2.80 -16.67
CA LEU A 245 -15.73 1.73 -17.66
C LEU A 245 -14.59 0.77 -17.31
N VAL A 246 -13.44 1.29 -16.87
CA VAL A 246 -12.28 0.46 -16.52
C VAL A 246 -12.63 -0.48 -15.38
N ARG A 247 -13.26 0.06 -14.33
CA ARG A 247 -13.73 -0.72 -13.18
C ARG A 247 -14.77 -1.75 -13.62
N ASP A 248 -15.74 -1.35 -14.43
CA ASP A 248 -16.89 -2.17 -14.77
C ASP A 248 -16.52 -3.31 -15.73
N VAL A 249 -15.58 -3.09 -16.67
CA VAL A 249 -14.97 -4.14 -17.50
C VAL A 249 -14.30 -5.20 -16.62
N ILE A 250 -13.57 -4.78 -15.58
CA ILE A 250 -12.92 -5.69 -14.61
C ILE A 250 -13.97 -6.44 -13.77
N LEU A 251 -15.02 -5.74 -13.32
CA LEU A 251 -16.10 -6.29 -12.49
C LEU A 251 -17.18 -7.06 -13.28
N LYS A 252 -16.98 -7.28 -14.58
CA LYS A 252 -17.91 -7.98 -15.48
C LYS A 252 -19.29 -7.31 -15.59
N ARG A 253 -19.35 -6.00 -15.40
CA ARG A 253 -20.57 -5.18 -15.56
C ARG A 253 -20.60 -4.53 -16.93
N ARG A 254 -21.78 -4.40 -17.52
CA ARG A 254 -21.95 -3.68 -18.79
C ARG A 254 -21.98 -2.18 -18.49
N ASN A 255 -21.02 -1.45 -19.05
CA ASN A 255 -20.98 0.00 -19.03
C ASN A 255 -20.47 0.46 -20.41
N LEU A 256 -21.06 1.53 -20.96
CA LEU A 256 -20.73 2.10 -22.27
C LEU A 256 -20.28 3.56 -22.17
N ASP A 257 -20.12 4.06 -20.95
CA ASP A 257 -19.66 5.42 -20.69
C ASP A 257 -18.13 5.47 -20.75
N VAL A 258 -17.58 6.07 -21.80
CA VAL A 258 -16.15 6.01 -22.13
C VAL A 258 -15.49 7.32 -21.73
N ASP A 259 -14.76 7.31 -20.61
CA ASP A 259 -13.95 8.44 -20.17
C ASP A 259 -12.50 8.27 -20.61
N ILE A 260 -11.92 9.32 -21.20
CA ILE A 260 -10.52 9.32 -21.69
C ILE A 260 -9.80 10.54 -21.14
N VAL A 261 -8.59 10.31 -20.64
CA VAL A 261 -7.65 11.35 -20.22
C VAL A 261 -6.50 11.41 -21.20
N ILE A 262 -6.17 12.61 -21.65
CA ILE A 262 -5.01 12.90 -22.48
C ILE A 262 -3.96 13.56 -21.61
N GLU A 263 -2.79 12.94 -21.52
CA GLU A 263 -1.59 13.53 -20.94
C GLU A 263 -0.86 14.29 -22.07
N GLY A 264 -1.13 15.59 -22.14
CA GLY A 264 -0.71 16.47 -23.23
C GLY A 264 -1.65 17.68 -23.38
N ASP A 265 -1.67 18.32 -24.57
CA ASP A 265 -2.64 19.37 -24.88
C ASP A 265 -3.97 18.76 -25.34
N GLY A 266 -4.87 18.56 -24.37
CA GLY A 266 -6.20 17.97 -24.63
C GLY A 266 -7.09 18.81 -25.56
N ILE A 267 -6.89 20.13 -25.65
CA ILE A 267 -7.70 20.99 -26.54
C ILE A 267 -7.25 20.81 -27.98
N LYS A 268 -5.93 20.73 -28.22
CA LYS A 268 -5.36 20.42 -29.52
C LYS A 268 -5.77 19.02 -29.98
N PHE A 269 -5.70 18.04 -29.08
CA PHE A 269 -6.13 16.66 -29.36
C PHE A 269 -7.61 16.59 -29.77
N ALA A 270 -8.51 17.27 -29.05
CA ALA A 270 -9.95 17.25 -29.33
C ALA A 270 -10.37 17.93 -30.66
N ARG A 271 -9.46 18.68 -31.31
CA ARG A 271 -9.70 19.39 -32.58
C ARG A 271 -9.11 18.68 -33.80
N THR A 272 -8.37 17.59 -33.58
CA THR A 272 -7.72 16.79 -34.63
C THR A 272 -8.68 15.73 -35.15
#